data_AF-A0A963ZCU8-F1
#
_entry.id   AF-A0A963ZCU8-F1
#
_cell.length_a   1.000
_cell.length_b   1.000
_cell.length_c   1.000
_cell.angle_alpha   90.00
_cell.angle_beta   90.00
_cell.angle_gamma   90.00
#
_symmetry.space_group_name_H-M   'P 1'
#
loop_
_entity.id
_entity.type
_entity.pdbx_description
1 polymer ?
#
loop_
_entity_poly.entity_id
_entity_poly.type
_entity_poly.pdbx_seq_one_letter_code
_entity_poly.pdbx_strand_id
1 'polypeptide(L)'
;MRTQIFYLFILLTFGVNHIRGQVDRQILIEHFTNTVCSVCASKNPGLNANLENHPEIIRISYHPSSPYSSCLLSQHNVTENDERTNFYNIYGATPRIVINGEEYPTSVDFGALDLFDSYENLTSPFLMNTYIDSITQDSIYVSVKITRFEGVSFTHTPFLYAGLAEDTIVYSAPNGEVEHYGVFRKKLIPSYMLESIPSLAIGDSTTMSFTVKVSPDWNLTRIFAFSTIHYVPGNSIVQSSTSTSIQTAYLSITEEEGNEGFDLHFNGVSNQLSILKNDCNSSNLYEIISLNGSVMSRGSLTGNLTYIDLNNISAGMYLVRLINQDLNSYSKTVKFVK
;
A
#
# COMPACT_ATOMS: atom_id res chain seq x y z
N MET A 1 -16.68 37.44 66.88
CA MET A 1 -17.11 37.33 65.47
C MET A 1 -16.06 36.52 64.73
N ARG A 2 -16.42 35.30 64.34
CA ARG A 2 -15.57 34.33 63.63
C ARG A 2 -15.91 34.41 62.15
N THR A 3 -14.93 34.64 61.29
CA THR A 3 -15.12 34.59 59.84
C THR A 3 -14.11 33.58 59.28
N GLN A 4 -14.57 32.35 59.08
CA GLN A 4 -13.83 31.32 58.35
C GLN A 4 -13.94 31.61 56.85
N ILE A 5 -12.82 31.90 56.22
CA ILE A 5 -12.71 31.97 54.75
C ILE A 5 -12.55 30.53 54.26
N PHE A 6 -13.64 29.97 53.75
CA PHE A 6 -13.70 28.65 53.12
C PHE A 6 -13.14 28.79 51.69
N TYR A 7 -11.88 28.41 51.47
CA TYR A 7 -11.33 28.29 50.12
C TYR A 7 -11.94 27.05 49.45
N LEU A 8 -12.94 27.28 48.60
CA LEU A 8 -13.54 26.27 47.73
C LEU A 8 -12.54 25.95 46.61
N PHE A 9 -11.80 24.86 46.77
CA PHE A 9 -10.96 24.28 45.74
C PHE A 9 -11.88 23.63 44.69
N ILE A 10 -12.32 24.40 43.70
CA ILE A 10 -13.02 23.87 42.51
C ILE A 10 -11.97 23.13 41.69
N LEU A 11 -11.89 21.81 41.91
CA LEU A 11 -11.16 20.88 41.05
C LEU A 11 -11.91 20.86 39.71
N LEU A 12 -11.47 21.72 38.77
CA LEU A 12 -11.94 21.71 37.40
C LEU A 12 -11.36 20.45 36.73
N THR A 13 -12.06 19.33 36.88
CA THR A 13 -11.82 18.15 36.05
C THR A 13 -12.21 18.54 34.63
N PHE A 14 -11.24 19.05 33.86
CA PHE A 14 -11.27 18.95 32.41
C PHE A 14 -11.33 17.46 32.10
N GLY A 15 -12.54 16.94 31.92
CA GLY A 15 -12.75 15.68 31.25
C GLY A 15 -12.13 15.85 29.87
N VAL A 16 -10.95 15.25 29.67
CA VAL A 16 -10.41 15.03 28.34
C VAL A 16 -11.39 14.08 27.68
N ASN A 17 -12.39 14.65 27.00
CA ASN A 17 -13.17 13.90 26.03
C ASN A 17 -12.16 13.49 24.97
N HIS A 18 -11.62 12.27 25.09
CA HIS A 18 -10.92 11.62 24.01
C HIS A 18 -11.97 11.45 22.90
N ILE A 19 -12.01 12.41 21.96
CA ILE A 19 -12.63 12.20 20.67
C ILE A 19 -11.80 11.10 20.01
N ARG A 20 -12.17 9.84 20.24
CA ARG A 20 -11.67 8.73 19.45
C ARG A 20 -12.40 8.84 18.12
N GLY A 21 -11.70 9.30 17.07
CA GLY A 21 -12.26 9.35 15.73
C GLY A 21 -12.63 7.94 15.28
N GLN A 22 -13.82 7.75 14.72
CA GLN A 22 -14.20 6.45 14.17
C GLN A 22 -13.36 6.15 12.92
N VAL A 23 -13.06 4.88 12.68
CA VAL A 23 -12.37 4.47 11.45
C VAL A 23 -13.43 4.11 10.42
N ASP A 24 -13.44 4.81 9.29
CA ASP A 24 -14.35 4.49 8.19
C ASP A 24 -14.00 3.12 7.60
N ARG A 25 -15.02 2.33 7.31
CA ARG A 25 -14.87 1.04 6.64
C ARG A 25 -14.85 1.29 5.14
N GLN A 26 -13.73 0.94 4.52
CA GLN A 26 -13.59 1.05 3.07
C GLN A 26 -14.52 0.07 2.35
N ILE A 27 -15.13 0.53 1.26
CA ILE A 27 -15.97 -0.30 0.40
C ILE A 27 -15.06 -0.99 -0.61
N LEU A 28 -15.08 -2.32 -0.59
CA LEU A 28 -14.43 -3.16 -1.59
C LEU A 28 -15.49 -3.90 -2.40
N ILE A 29 -15.34 -3.85 -3.73
CA ILE A 29 -16.01 -4.75 -4.65
C ILE A 29 -15.03 -5.76 -5.24
N GLU A 30 -15.38 -7.03 -5.11
CA GLU A 30 -14.76 -8.13 -5.82
C GLU A 30 -15.64 -8.48 -7.02
N HIS A 31 -15.11 -8.23 -8.20
CA HIS A 31 -15.81 -8.40 -9.47
C HIS A 31 -15.29 -9.67 -10.16
N PHE A 32 -16.16 -10.65 -10.36
CA PHE A 32 -15.81 -11.91 -11.02
C PHE A 32 -16.32 -11.87 -12.46
N THR A 33 -15.39 -11.84 -13.41
CA THR A 33 -15.66 -11.63 -14.84
C THR A 33 -14.77 -12.51 -15.70
N ASN A 34 -14.95 -12.50 -17.02
CA ASN A 34 -14.15 -13.32 -17.92
C ASN A 34 -14.10 -12.69 -19.32
N THR A 35 -12.91 -12.66 -19.94
CA THR A 35 -12.68 -11.97 -21.22
C THR A 35 -13.35 -12.63 -22.43
N VAL A 36 -13.99 -13.80 -22.25
CA VAL A 36 -14.75 -14.52 -23.29
C VAL A 36 -16.26 -14.42 -23.05
N CYS A 37 -16.66 -14.03 -21.84
CA CYS A 37 -18.06 -13.98 -21.42
C CYS A 37 -18.79 -12.77 -22.04
N SER A 38 -19.73 -13.06 -22.94
CA SER A 38 -20.53 -12.01 -23.61
C SER A 38 -21.50 -11.29 -22.67
N VAL A 39 -22.06 -11.99 -21.68
CA VAL A 39 -22.92 -11.38 -20.65
C VAL A 39 -22.10 -10.44 -19.76
N CYS A 40 -20.83 -10.77 -19.51
CA CYS A 40 -19.92 -9.91 -18.78
C CYS A 40 -19.67 -8.60 -19.55
N ALA A 41 -19.36 -8.69 -20.85
CA ALA A 41 -19.22 -7.50 -21.71
C ALA A 41 -20.47 -6.60 -21.73
N SER A 42 -21.67 -7.15 -21.49
CA SER A 42 -22.91 -6.37 -21.38
C SER A 42 -23.05 -5.67 -20.02
N LYS A 43 -22.64 -6.32 -18.92
CA LYS A 43 -22.80 -5.78 -17.55
C LYS A 43 -21.64 -4.90 -17.08
N ASN A 44 -20.41 -5.20 -17.49
CA ASN A 44 -19.20 -4.51 -17.03
C ASN A 44 -19.22 -3.00 -17.34
N PRO A 45 -19.75 -2.51 -18.48
CA PRO A 45 -19.85 -1.06 -18.72
C PRO A 45 -20.70 -0.33 -17.67
N GLY A 46 -21.80 -0.95 -17.22
CA GLY A 46 -22.62 -0.40 -16.13
C GLY A 46 -21.85 -0.32 -14.82
N LEU A 47 -21.08 -1.36 -14.48
CA LEU A 47 -20.22 -1.34 -13.30
C LEU A 47 -19.12 -0.28 -13.39
N ASN A 48 -18.48 -0.16 -14.55
CA ASN A 48 -17.41 0.82 -14.78
C ASN A 48 -17.94 2.24 -14.59
N ALA A 49 -19.06 2.58 -15.22
CA ALA A 49 -19.69 3.90 -15.09
C ALA A 49 -20.12 4.18 -13.63
N ASN A 50 -20.55 3.17 -12.90
CA ASN A 50 -20.87 3.31 -11.47
C ASN A 50 -19.61 3.66 -10.66
N LEU A 51 -18.55 2.86 -10.79
CA LEU A 51 -17.30 3.06 -10.05
C LEU A 51 -16.53 4.33 -10.46
N GLU A 52 -16.69 4.82 -11.69
CA GLU A 52 -16.17 6.14 -12.09
C GLU A 52 -16.77 7.29 -11.26
N ASN A 53 -18.01 7.14 -10.79
CA ASN A 53 -18.66 8.09 -9.89
C ASN A 53 -18.34 7.84 -8.41
N HIS A 54 -17.67 6.73 -8.09
CA HIS A 54 -17.29 6.29 -6.75
C HIS A 54 -15.79 5.91 -6.68
N PRO A 55 -14.87 6.86 -6.95
CA PRO A 55 -13.43 6.58 -7.04
C PRO A 55 -12.79 6.10 -5.74
N GLU A 56 -13.46 6.28 -4.60
CA GLU A 56 -13.06 5.78 -3.30
C GLU A 56 -13.27 4.26 -3.13
N ILE A 57 -14.12 3.65 -3.96
CA ILE A 57 -14.41 2.21 -3.88
C ILE A 57 -13.26 1.41 -4.47
N ILE A 58 -12.75 0.49 -3.67
CA ILE A 58 -11.69 -0.42 -4.11
C ILE A 58 -12.32 -1.48 -5.01
N ARG A 59 -11.77 -1.68 -6.21
CA ARG A 59 -12.17 -2.76 -7.11
C ARG A 59 -11.03 -3.76 -7.29
N ILE A 60 -11.35 -5.04 -7.12
CA ILE A 60 -10.50 -6.15 -7.55
C ILE A 60 -11.29 -7.06 -8.50
N SER A 61 -10.82 -7.22 -9.74
CA SER A 61 -11.43 -8.07 -10.75
C SER A 61 -10.71 -9.42 -10.83
N TYR A 62 -11.44 -10.49 -10.51
CA TYR A 62 -11.01 -11.88 -10.63
C TYR A 62 -11.52 -12.48 -11.94
N HIS A 63 -10.66 -13.28 -12.58
CA HIS A 63 -10.92 -13.94 -13.85
C HIS A 63 -10.85 -15.46 -13.67
N PRO A 64 -11.92 -16.10 -13.15
CA PRO A 64 -11.94 -17.56 -13.00
C PRO A 64 -11.87 -18.27 -14.35
N SER A 65 -11.37 -19.50 -14.33
CA SER A 65 -11.20 -20.35 -15.51
C SER A 65 -12.51 -20.96 -16.00
N SER A 66 -13.58 -20.87 -15.22
CA SER A 66 -14.91 -21.36 -15.57
C SER A 66 -15.91 -20.20 -15.66
N PRO A 67 -16.79 -20.18 -16.69
CA PRO A 67 -17.04 -21.24 -17.67
C PRO A 67 -16.11 -21.23 -18.89
N TYR A 68 -15.19 -20.26 -19.01
CA TYR A 68 -14.31 -20.12 -20.18
C TYR A 68 -12.83 -20.19 -19.80
N SER A 69 -12.21 -21.36 -20.00
CA SER A 69 -10.81 -21.62 -19.64
C SER A 69 -9.80 -20.99 -20.60
N SER A 70 -10.27 -20.49 -21.74
CA SER A 70 -9.48 -19.73 -22.71
C SER A 70 -9.32 -18.24 -22.34
N CYS A 71 -9.86 -17.79 -21.21
CA CYS A 71 -9.67 -16.45 -20.70
C CYS A 71 -8.19 -16.15 -20.45
N LEU A 72 -7.63 -15.20 -21.21
CA LEU A 72 -6.20 -14.85 -21.11
C LEU A 72 -5.84 -14.40 -19.69
N LEU A 73 -6.67 -13.55 -19.08
CA LEU A 73 -6.41 -13.03 -17.74
C LEU A 73 -6.51 -14.11 -16.66
N SER A 74 -7.32 -15.16 -16.89
CA SER A 74 -7.34 -16.35 -16.04
C SER A 74 -6.05 -17.15 -16.15
N GLN A 75 -5.51 -17.32 -17.37
CA GLN A 75 -4.32 -18.13 -17.63
C GLN A 75 -3.06 -17.62 -16.92
N HIS A 76 -2.98 -16.34 -16.59
CA HIS A 76 -1.88 -15.82 -15.77
C HIS A 76 -1.87 -16.35 -14.34
N ASN A 77 -3.04 -16.72 -13.79
CA ASN A 77 -3.15 -17.23 -12.41
C ASN A 77 -4.46 -18.01 -12.19
N VAL A 78 -4.59 -19.16 -12.85
CA VAL A 78 -5.80 -19.98 -12.80
C VAL A 78 -6.14 -20.39 -11.37
N THR A 79 -5.14 -20.91 -10.65
CA THR A 79 -5.34 -21.49 -9.32
C THR A 79 -5.93 -20.49 -8.33
N GLU A 80 -5.40 -19.28 -8.22
CA GLU A 80 -5.83 -18.34 -7.19
C GLU A 80 -7.09 -17.56 -7.59
N ASN A 81 -7.32 -17.33 -8.89
CA ASN A 81 -8.62 -16.82 -9.37
C ASN A 81 -9.74 -17.81 -9.03
N ASP A 82 -9.53 -19.09 -9.29
CA ASP A 82 -10.50 -20.14 -8.99
C ASP A 82 -10.66 -20.33 -7.47
N GLU A 83 -9.56 -20.32 -6.71
CA GLU A 83 -9.59 -20.38 -5.23
C GLU A 83 -10.50 -19.28 -4.67
N ARG A 84 -10.41 -18.04 -5.17
CA ARG A 84 -11.26 -16.93 -4.70
C ARG A 84 -12.72 -17.11 -5.06
N THR A 85 -13.05 -17.63 -6.24
CA THR A 85 -14.46 -17.95 -6.55
C THR A 85 -15.00 -19.11 -5.72
N ASN A 86 -14.17 -20.11 -5.42
CA ASN A 86 -14.56 -21.23 -4.58
C ASN A 86 -14.79 -20.78 -3.13
N PHE A 87 -14.02 -19.82 -2.63
CA PHE A 87 -14.24 -19.20 -1.31
C PHE A 87 -15.67 -18.64 -1.16
N TYR A 88 -16.24 -18.09 -2.23
CA TYR A 88 -17.63 -17.62 -2.26
C TYR A 88 -18.65 -18.65 -2.77
N ASN A 89 -18.23 -19.86 -3.15
CA ASN A 89 -19.09 -20.86 -3.81
C ASN A 89 -19.75 -20.38 -5.12
N ILE A 90 -19.07 -19.51 -5.86
CA ILE A 90 -19.57 -18.92 -7.13
C ILE A 90 -18.82 -19.40 -8.37
N TYR A 91 -17.95 -20.41 -8.22
CA TYR A 91 -17.17 -20.95 -9.33
C TYR A 91 -18.07 -21.46 -10.47
N GLY A 92 -17.69 -21.14 -11.71
CA GLY A 92 -18.49 -21.46 -12.91
C GLY A 92 -19.60 -20.47 -13.23
N ALA A 93 -19.75 -19.39 -12.44
CA ALA A 93 -20.67 -18.30 -12.74
C ALA A 93 -19.89 -16.98 -12.94
N THR A 94 -20.00 -16.40 -14.13
CA THR A 94 -19.60 -15.01 -14.42
C THR A 94 -20.66 -14.36 -15.30
N PRO A 95 -20.97 -13.05 -15.13
CA PRO A 95 -20.38 -12.14 -14.15
C PRO A 95 -21.02 -12.27 -12.75
N ARG A 96 -20.24 -12.02 -11.69
CA ARG A 96 -20.71 -11.91 -10.29
C ARG A 96 -20.03 -10.74 -9.61
N ILE A 97 -20.67 -10.18 -8.58
CA ILE A 97 -20.06 -9.21 -7.68
C ILE A 97 -20.25 -9.63 -6.23
N VAL A 98 -19.26 -9.31 -5.42
CA VAL A 98 -19.29 -9.45 -3.97
C VAL A 98 -18.86 -8.10 -3.39
N ILE A 99 -19.66 -7.51 -2.50
CA ILE A 99 -19.36 -6.22 -1.89
C ILE A 99 -19.11 -6.43 -0.40
N ASN A 100 -17.92 -6.06 0.09
CA ASN A 100 -17.50 -6.29 1.47
C ASN A 100 -17.77 -7.73 1.99
N GLY A 101 -17.62 -8.72 1.12
CA GLY A 101 -17.82 -10.13 1.43
C GLY A 101 -19.27 -10.64 1.33
N GLU A 102 -20.21 -9.78 0.94
CA GLU A 102 -21.61 -10.13 0.68
C GLU A 102 -21.82 -10.42 -0.81
N GLU A 103 -22.30 -11.63 -1.12
CA GLU A 103 -22.56 -12.08 -2.49
C GLU A 103 -23.90 -11.53 -3.01
N TYR A 104 -23.88 -10.92 -4.19
CA TYR A 104 -25.11 -10.46 -4.85
C TYR A 104 -25.65 -11.48 -5.86
N PRO A 105 -26.99 -11.54 -6.04
CA PRO A 105 -27.62 -12.44 -7.01
C PRO A 105 -27.21 -12.08 -8.44
N THR A 106 -27.23 -13.05 -9.35
CA THR A 106 -26.88 -12.86 -10.77
C THR A 106 -27.77 -11.84 -11.49
N SER A 107 -28.98 -11.57 -10.96
CA SER A 107 -29.94 -10.61 -11.49
C SER A 107 -29.63 -9.16 -11.12
N VAL A 108 -28.69 -8.89 -10.21
CA VAL A 108 -28.37 -7.52 -9.80
C VAL A 108 -27.93 -6.67 -10.99
N ASP A 109 -28.36 -5.41 -11.02
CA ASP A 109 -27.91 -4.39 -11.95
C ASP A 109 -26.63 -3.76 -11.41
N PHE A 110 -25.53 -3.88 -12.16
CA PHE A 110 -24.24 -3.34 -11.74
C PHE A 110 -24.16 -1.82 -11.90
N GLY A 111 -25.01 -1.24 -12.74
CA GLY A 111 -25.09 0.21 -12.97
C GLY A 111 -26.07 0.93 -12.05
N ALA A 112 -26.68 0.22 -11.09
CA ALA A 112 -27.63 0.82 -10.16
C ALA A 112 -26.93 1.85 -9.26
N LEU A 113 -27.47 3.07 -9.20
CA LEU A 113 -26.88 4.18 -8.43
C LEU A 113 -26.87 3.91 -6.92
N ASP A 114 -27.78 3.08 -6.44
CA ASP A 114 -27.94 2.71 -5.03
C ASP A 114 -27.19 1.43 -4.65
N LEU A 115 -26.35 0.90 -5.54
CA LEU A 115 -25.64 -0.37 -5.36
C LEU A 115 -24.78 -0.39 -4.08
N PHE A 116 -24.27 0.77 -3.66
CA PHE A 116 -23.34 0.91 -2.55
C PHE A 116 -23.94 1.54 -1.28
N ASP A 117 -25.18 2.03 -1.33
CA ASP A 117 -25.83 2.80 -0.25
C ASP A 117 -25.79 2.08 1.11
N SER A 118 -25.96 0.75 1.12
CA SER A 118 -25.94 -0.07 2.34
C SER A 118 -24.57 -0.18 2.99
N TYR A 119 -23.50 0.22 2.29
CA TYR A 119 -22.12 0.16 2.76
C TYR A 119 -21.54 1.51 3.17
N GLU A 120 -22.20 2.61 2.81
CA GLU A 120 -21.75 3.97 3.12
C GLU A 120 -21.80 4.26 4.63
N ASN A 121 -20.87 5.11 5.11
CA ASN A 121 -20.80 5.59 6.50
C ASN A 121 -20.68 4.47 7.56
N LEU A 122 -20.32 3.25 7.15
CA LEU A 122 -20.06 2.17 8.07
C LEU A 122 -18.65 2.28 8.65
N THR A 123 -18.50 1.89 9.90
CA THR A 123 -17.23 1.97 10.61
C THR A 123 -16.57 0.61 10.73
N SER A 124 -15.26 0.65 10.95
CA SER A 124 -14.43 -0.51 11.17
C SER A 124 -13.78 -0.44 12.55
N PRO A 125 -13.65 -1.57 13.25
CA PRO A 125 -12.84 -1.62 14.46
C PRO A 125 -11.34 -1.70 14.19
N PHE A 126 -10.94 -1.80 12.92
CA PHE A 126 -9.54 -1.86 12.49
C PHE A 126 -9.21 -0.70 11.58
N LEU A 127 -8.08 -0.05 11.88
CA LEU A 127 -7.38 0.76 10.88
C LEU A 127 -6.39 -0.15 10.16
N MET A 128 -6.45 -0.17 8.83
CA MET A 128 -5.56 -0.96 8.00
C MET A 128 -4.89 -0.08 6.97
N ASN A 129 -3.58 -0.27 6.80
CA ASN A 129 -2.80 0.40 5.78
C ASN A 129 -1.94 -0.64 5.06
N THR A 130 -2.07 -0.69 3.75
CA THR A 130 -1.22 -1.50 2.86
C THR A 130 -0.12 -0.61 2.30
N TYR A 131 1.09 -1.15 2.17
CA TYR A 131 2.22 -0.48 1.56
C TYR A 131 2.89 -1.43 0.58
N ILE A 132 3.27 -0.91 -0.60
CA ILE A 132 4.36 -1.51 -1.37
C ILE A 132 5.62 -0.84 -0.86
N ASP A 133 6.42 -1.58 -0.08
CA ASP A 133 7.61 -1.05 0.57
C ASP A 133 8.73 -0.83 -0.46
N SER A 134 8.87 -1.76 -1.41
CA SER A 134 9.80 -1.64 -2.53
C SER A 134 9.42 -2.56 -3.69
N ILE A 135 9.87 -2.19 -4.89
CA ILE A 135 9.84 -3.02 -6.10
C ILE A 135 11.27 -3.12 -6.62
N THR A 136 11.79 -4.34 -6.68
CA THR A 136 13.06 -4.66 -7.32
C THR A 136 12.81 -5.32 -8.67
N GLN A 137 13.87 -5.67 -9.39
CA GLN A 137 13.76 -6.40 -10.65
C GLN A 137 13.07 -7.76 -10.47
N ASP A 138 13.29 -8.42 -9.33
CA ASP A 138 12.84 -9.79 -9.11
C ASP A 138 11.68 -9.90 -8.11
N SER A 139 11.44 -8.89 -7.27
CA SER A 139 10.51 -9.00 -6.15
C SER A 139 9.78 -7.71 -5.82
N ILE A 140 8.55 -7.88 -5.33
CA ILE A 140 7.75 -6.82 -4.71
C ILE A 140 7.64 -7.15 -3.22
N TYR A 141 7.95 -6.16 -2.38
CA TYR A 141 7.84 -6.25 -0.93
C TYR A 141 6.62 -5.46 -0.48
N VAL A 142 5.73 -6.12 0.27
CA VAL A 142 4.46 -5.54 0.72
C VAL A 142 4.37 -5.67 2.22
N SER A 143 3.95 -4.61 2.89
CA SER A 143 3.60 -4.63 4.31
C SER A 143 2.14 -4.23 4.52
N VAL A 144 1.49 -4.89 5.48
CA VAL A 144 0.12 -4.57 5.92
C VAL A 144 0.18 -4.26 7.40
N LYS A 145 -0.03 -2.99 7.75
CA LYS A 145 -0.14 -2.55 9.14
C LYS A 145 -1.60 -2.56 9.56
N ILE A 146 -1.90 -3.29 10.63
CA ILE A 146 -3.24 -3.43 11.19
C ILE A 146 -3.21 -2.91 12.61
N THR A 147 -4.00 -1.89 12.90
CA THR A 147 -4.17 -1.32 14.25
C THR A 147 -5.58 -1.62 14.73
N ARG A 148 -5.73 -2.18 15.94
CA ARG A 148 -7.05 -2.34 16.54
C ARG A 148 -7.48 -1.02 17.15
N PHE A 149 -8.54 -0.42 16.62
CA PHE A 149 -9.02 0.89 17.02
C PHE A 149 -10.17 0.82 18.03
N GLU A 150 -11.03 -0.19 17.91
CA GLU A 150 -12.17 -0.37 18.81
C GLU A 150 -12.27 -1.79 19.40
N GLY A 151 -12.98 -1.86 20.53
CA GLY A 151 -13.26 -3.10 21.22
C GLY A 151 -14.35 -3.89 20.49
N VAL A 152 -13.96 -4.78 19.57
CA VAL A 152 -14.89 -5.80 19.07
C VAL A 152 -15.08 -6.88 20.13
N SER A 153 -16.32 -7.24 20.42
CA SER A 153 -16.61 -8.48 21.14
C SER A 153 -16.22 -9.65 20.25
N PHE A 154 -15.32 -10.53 20.73
CA PHE A 154 -14.69 -11.63 20.00
C PHE A 154 -15.63 -12.80 19.64
N THR A 155 -16.81 -12.50 19.13
CA THR A 155 -17.68 -13.53 18.53
C THR A 155 -17.14 -14.01 17.18
N HIS A 156 -16.22 -13.25 16.57
CA HIS A 156 -15.60 -13.58 15.28
C HIS A 156 -14.08 -13.35 15.34
N THR A 157 -13.32 -14.25 14.71
CA THR A 157 -11.86 -14.18 14.63
C THR A 157 -11.45 -13.44 13.35
N PRO A 158 -10.60 -12.40 13.42
CA PRO A 158 -10.14 -11.67 12.25
C PRO A 158 -9.03 -12.43 11.51
N PHE A 159 -9.13 -12.48 10.18
CA PHE A 159 -8.10 -13.00 9.30
C PHE A 159 -7.79 -12.03 8.17
N LEU A 160 -6.54 -12.00 7.74
CA LEU A 160 -6.06 -11.20 6.63
C LEU A 160 -6.22 -11.98 5.32
N TYR A 161 -6.66 -11.31 4.27
CA TYR A 161 -6.39 -11.66 2.88
C TYR A 161 -5.65 -10.51 2.22
N ALA A 162 -4.66 -10.82 1.37
CA ALA A 162 -3.87 -9.80 0.70
C ALA A 162 -3.41 -10.28 -0.68
N GLY A 163 -3.29 -9.34 -1.61
CA GLY A 163 -2.95 -9.62 -2.99
C GLY A 163 -2.34 -8.43 -3.73
N LEU A 164 -1.91 -8.69 -4.96
CA LEU A 164 -1.56 -7.70 -5.96
C LEU A 164 -2.61 -7.68 -7.05
N ALA A 165 -2.90 -6.49 -7.55
CA ALA A 165 -3.72 -6.25 -8.73
C ALA A 165 -3.04 -5.22 -9.64
N GLU A 166 -3.43 -5.22 -10.91
CA GLU A 166 -3.02 -4.22 -11.88
C GLU A 166 -4.20 -3.27 -12.16
N ASP A 167 -3.95 -1.97 -11.99
CA ASP A 167 -4.97 -0.92 -12.09
C ASP A 167 -5.74 -1.00 -13.40
N THR A 168 -5.04 -1.02 -14.55
CA THR A 168 -5.66 -1.15 -15.86
C THR A 168 -4.80 -1.99 -16.79
N ILE A 169 -5.42 -2.97 -17.44
CA ILE A 169 -4.84 -3.72 -18.56
C ILE A 169 -5.57 -3.34 -19.84
N VAL A 170 -4.83 -2.93 -20.86
CA VAL A 170 -5.36 -2.69 -22.20
C VAL A 170 -5.19 -3.96 -23.04
N TYR A 171 -6.29 -4.63 -23.30
CA TYR A 171 -6.34 -5.89 -24.04
C TYR A 171 -7.68 -6.03 -24.76
N SER A 172 -7.64 -6.12 -26.09
CA SER A 172 -8.83 -6.41 -26.92
C SER A 172 -9.26 -7.86 -26.73
N ALA A 173 -10.20 -8.06 -25.82
CA ALA A 173 -10.72 -9.35 -25.43
C ALA A 173 -11.71 -9.93 -26.47
N PRO A 174 -11.84 -11.26 -26.57
CA PRO A 174 -12.80 -11.92 -27.47
C PRO A 174 -14.26 -11.50 -27.27
N ASN A 175 -14.64 -11.06 -26.07
CA ASN A 175 -15.98 -10.56 -25.77
C ASN A 175 -16.21 -9.09 -26.18
N GLY A 176 -15.19 -8.42 -26.74
CA GLY A 176 -15.26 -7.04 -27.24
C GLY A 176 -14.78 -5.96 -26.27
N GLU A 177 -14.45 -6.31 -25.02
CA GLU A 177 -13.88 -5.36 -24.05
C GLU A 177 -12.42 -5.02 -24.41
N VAL A 178 -11.99 -3.78 -24.16
CA VAL A 178 -10.63 -3.30 -24.48
C VAL A 178 -9.84 -2.92 -23.23
N GLU A 179 -10.51 -2.53 -22.16
CA GLU A 179 -9.90 -2.09 -20.90
C GLU A 179 -10.43 -2.94 -19.75
N HIS A 180 -9.53 -3.41 -18.90
CA HIS A 180 -9.81 -4.29 -17.78
C HIS A 180 -9.23 -3.68 -16.51
N TYR A 181 -10.08 -3.42 -15.51
CA TYR A 181 -9.72 -2.63 -14.33
C TYR A 181 -9.54 -3.48 -13.07
N GLY A 182 -8.57 -3.12 -12.23
CA GLY A 182 -8.29 -3.75 -10.95
C GLY A 182 -7.96 -5.25 -11.07
N VAL A 183 -7.29 -5.66 -12.15
CA VAL A 183 -7.12 -7.08 -12.50
C VAL A 183 -6.24 -7.79 -11.48
N PHE A 184 -6.79 -8.77 -10.79
CA PHE A 184 -6.05 -9.58 -9.83
C PHE A 184 -4.85 -10.28 -10.49
N ARG A 185 -3.68 -10.17 -9.87
CA ARG A 185 -2.44 -10.79 -10.34
C ARG A 185 -1.99 -11.94 -9.44
N LYS A 186 -1.93 -11.72 -8.12
CA LYS A 186 -1.31 -12.67 -7.21
C LYS A 186 -1.78 -12.53 -5.77
N LYS A 187 -2.03 -13.63 -5.09
CA LYS A 187 -2.24 -13.71 -3.64
C LYS A 187 -0.88 -13.64 -2.93
N LEU A 188 -0.82 -12.86 -1.85
CA LEU A 188 0.41 -12.69 -1.06
C LEU A 188 0.58 -13.74 0.04
N ILE A 189 -0.50 -14.40 0.44
CA ILE A 189 -0.50 -15.45 1.48
C ILE A 189 -0.25 -16.80 0.81
N PRO A 190 0.91 -17.46 1.01
CA PRO A 190 1.33 -18.59 0.20
C PRO A 190 0.61 -19.90 0.53
N SER A 191 0.36 -20.17 1.81
CA SER A 191 -0.08 -21.50 2.27
C SER A 191 -1.59 -21.64 2.46
N TYR A 192 -2.29 -20.52 2.63
CA TYR A 192 -3.70 -20.50 3.01
C TYR A 192 -4.46 -19.44 2.21
N MET A 193 -5.79 -19.54 2.20
CA MET A 193 -6.63 -18.49 1.64
C MET A 193 -6.58 -17.23 2.53
N LEU A 194 -6.59 -17.44 3.84
CA LEU A 194 -6.61 -16.40 4.86
C LEU A 194 -5.48 -16.64 5.88
N GLU A 195 -4.84 -15.58 6.36
CA GLU A 195 -3.79 -15.64 7.39
C GLU A 195 -4.34 -15.10 8.71
N SER A 196 -4.07 -15.77 9.83
CA SER A 196 -4.60 -15.34 11.13
C SER A 196 -3.98 -14.02 11.58
N ILE A 197 -4.80 -13.06 11.99
CA ILE A 197 -4.30 -11.83 12.61
C ILE A 197 -4.11 -12.10 14.12
N PRO A 198 -2.93 -11.79 14.70
CA PRO A 198 -2.69 -12.01 16.12
C PRO A 198 -3.66 -11.17 16.98
N SER A 199 -3.94 -11.64 18.19
CA SER A 199 -4.78 -10.88 19.13
C SER A 199 -4.09 -9.57 19.51
N LEU A 200 -4.76 -8.44 19.29
CA LEU A 200 -4.27 -7.09 19.59
C LEU A 200 -5.10 -6.45 20.71
N ALA A 201 -4.46 -5.76 21.66
CA ALA A 201 -5.20 -4.85 22.54
C ALA A 201 -5.68 -3.63 21.75
N ILE A 202 -6.66 -2.89 22.30
CA ILE A 202 -7.10 -1.64 21.68
C ILE A 202 -5.93 -0.64 21.70
N GLY A 203 -5.60 -0.08 20.54
CA GLY A 203 -4.47 0.82 20.33
C GLY A 203 -3.20 0.10 19.84
N ASP A 204 -3.11 -1.21 19.98
CA ASP A 204 -1.97 -1.98 19.48
C ASP A 204 -2.06 -2.20 17.97
N SER A 205 -0.90 -2.40 17.36
CA SER A 205 -0.77 -2.72 15.95
C SER A 205 0.14 -3.92 15.71
N THR A 206 -0.12 -4.64 14.62
CA THR A 206 0.80 -5.62 14.04
C THR A 206 1.10 -5.23 12.59
N THR A 207 2.26 -5.68 12.10
CA THR A 207 2.62 -5.56 10.68
C THR A 207 2.90 -6.95 10.15
N MET A 208 2.26 -7.27 9.03
CA MET A 208 2.45 -8.52 8.31
C MET A 208 3.12 -8.20 6.98
N SER A 209 4.23 -8.87 6.68
CA SER A 209 5.06 -8.59 5.51
C SER A 209 5.09 -9.78 4.56
N PHE A 210 5.05 -9.49 3.26
CA PHE A 210 5.02 -10.47 2.19
C PHE A 210 6.02 -10.10 1.11
N THR A 211 6.62 -11.12 0.51
CA THR A 211 7.48 -10.98 -0.65
C THR A 211 6.91 -11.82 -1.77
N VAL A 212 6.78 -11.23 -2.95
CA VAL A 212 6.27 -11.92 -4.13
C VAL A 212 7.21 -11.70 -5.30
N LYS A 213 7.48 -12.77 -6.05
CA LYS A 213 8.30 -12.70 -7.25
C LYS A 213 7.58 -11.91 -8.34
N VAL A 214 8.29 -11.01 -9.00
CA VAL A 214 7.79 -10.27 -10.17
C VAL A 214 7.58 -11.22 -11.35
N SER A 215 6.44 -11.07 -12.04
CA SER A 215 6.22 -11.65 -13.35
C SER A 215 6.63 -10.68 -14.46
N PRO A 216 7.29 -11.13 -15.54
CA PRO A 216 7.59 -10.28 -16.69
C PRO A 216 6.33 -9.75 -17.41
N ASP A 217 5.17 -10.39 -17.20
CA ASP A 217 3.90 -9.98 -17.81
C ASP A 217 3.21 -8.83 -17.07
N TRP A 218 3.75 -8.41 -15.92
CA TRP A 218 3.14 -7.35 -15.10
C TRP A 218 3.67 -5.99 -15.49
N ASN A 219 2.76 -5.02 -15.66
CA ASN A 219 3.17 -3.63 -15.73
C ASN A 219 3.36 -3.07 -14.31
N LEU A 220 4.60 -3.09 -13.83
CA LEU A 220 4.95 -2.67 -12.46
C LEU A 220 4.52 -1.24 -12.12
N THR A 221 4.38 -0.35 -13.11
CA THR A 221 3.90 1.04 -12.89
C THR A 221 2.39 1.12 -12.59
N ARG A 222 1.66 0.03 -12.86
CA ARG A 222 0.22 -0.10 -12.62
C ARG A 222 -0.11 -1.13 -11.55
N ILE A 223 0.90 -1.76 -10.93
CA ILE A 223 0.68 -2.70 -9.83
C ILE A 223 0.37 -1.93 -8.55
N PHE A 224 -0.65 -2.39 -7.85
CA PHE A 224 -0.96 -1.99 -6.48
C PHE A 224 -1.21 -3.24 -5.62
N ALA A 225 -0.94 -3.11 -4.33
CA ALA A 225 -1.29 -4.13 -3.36
C ALA A 225 -2.66 -3.80 -2.75
N PHE A 226 -3.38 -4.83 -2.34
CA PHE A 226 -4.62 -4.68 -1.57
C PHE A 226 -4.64 -5.67 -0.41
N SER A 227 -5.40 -5.33 0.63
CA SER A 227 -5.65 -6.21 1.75
C SER A 227 -7.06 -6.06 2.30
N THR A 228 -7.57 -7.13 2.89
CA THR A 228 -8.88 -7.20 3.53
C THR A 228 -8.79 -7.92 4.86
N ILE A 229 -9.60 -7.49 5.83
CA ILE A 229 -9.80 -8.21 7.09
C ILE A 229 -11.16 -8.90 7.01
N HIS A 230 -11.15 -10.23 7.10
CA HIS A 230 -12.33 -11.08 7.12
C HIS A 230 -12.68 -11.50 8.55
N TYR A 231 -13.97 -11.66 8.84
CA TYR A 231 -14.47 -12.36 10.03
C TYR A 231 -14.88 -13.79 9.71
N VAL A 232 -14.37 -14.73 10.51
CA VAL A 232 -14.68 -16.16 10.45
C VAL A 232 -15.40 -16.59 11.74
N PRO A 233 -16.47 -17.42 11.66
CA PRO A 233 -17.07 -17.99 10.45
C PRO A 233 -17.81 -16.94 9.59
N GLY A 234 -17.83 -17.16 8.28
CA GLY A 234 -18.45 -16.25 7.30
C GLY A 234 -17.43 -15.63 6.33
N ASN A 235 -17.93 -14.71 5.49
CA ASN A 235 -17.14 -14.07 4.44
C ASN A 235 -17.04 -12.55 4.60
N SER A 236 -17.65 -11.98 5.65
CA SER A 236 -17.74 -10.53 5.85
C SER A 236 -16.36 -9.88 5.92
N ILE A 237 -16.18 -8.82 5.13
CA ILE A 237 -14.99 -7.99 5.13
C ILE A 237 -15.28 -6.76 6.00
N VAL A 238 -14.47 -6.60 7.05
CA VAL A 238 -14.67 -5.54 8.05
C VAL A 238 -13.70 -4.38 7.89
N GLN A 239 -12.64 -4.56 7.11
CA GLN A 239 -11.82 -3.46 6.62
C GLN A 239 -11.13 -3.85 5.33
N SER A 240 -10.89 -2.88 4.47
CA SER A 240 -10.06 -3.05 3.28
C SER A 240 -9.11 -1.87 3.12
N SER A 241 -8.04 -2.06 2.36
CA SER A 241 -7.10 -0.99 1.99
C SER A 241 -6.34 -1.37 0.74
N THR A 242 -5.90 -0.36 -0.01
CA THR A 242 -4.94 -0.50 -1.10
C THR A 242 -3.63 0.16 -0.71
N SER A 243 -2.55 -0.23 -1.37
CA SER A 243 -1.31 0.52 -1.31
C SER A 243 -1.56 1.91 -1.87
N THR A 244 -1.04 2.93 -1.20
CA THR A 244 -0.93 4.26 -1.81
C THR A 244 -0.26 4.12 -3.17
N SER A 245 -0.85 4.75 -4.21
CA SER A 245 -0.30 4.70 -5.56
C SER A 245 1.18 5.06 -5.51
N ILE A 246 2.02 4.21 -6.11
CA ILE A 246 3.47 4.37 -6.12
C ILE A 246 3.81 5.70 -6.80
N GLN A 247 3.90 6.78 -6.03
CA GLN A 247 4.67 7.95 -6.44
C GLN A 247 6.12 7.58 -6.24
N THR A 248 6.71 7.04 -7.30
CA THR A 248 8.14 6.79 -7.48
C THR A 248 8.77 5.97 -6.38
N ALA A 249 9.15 4.74 -6.72
CA ALA A 249 10.12 3.97 -5.95
C ALA A 249 11.24 4.91 -5.48
N TYR A 250 11.34 5.09 -4.16
CA TYR A 250 12.59 5.51 -3.58
C TYR A 250 13.62 4.50 -4.10
N LEU A 251 14.70 5.00 -4.70
CA LEU A 251 15.87 4.17 -4.96
C LEU A 251 16.24 3.55 -3.62
N SER A 252 15.95 2.26 -3.44
CA SER A 252 16.55 1.47 -2.38
C SER A 252 18.04 1.59 -2.60
N ILE A 253 18.71 2.39 -1.77
CA ILE A 253 20.10 2.11 -1.44
C ILE A 253 20.03 0.76 -0.77
N THR A 254 20.68 -0.23 -1.37
CA THR A 254 20.94 -1.50 -0.71
C THR A 254 21.62 -1.16 0.61
N GLU A 255 20.92 -1.28 1.74
CA GLU A 255 21.57 -1.39 3.03
C GLU A 255 22.34 -2.71 3.02
N GLU A 256 23.59 -2.68 2.57
CA GLU A 256 24.57 -3.41 3.35
C GLU A 256 24.82 -2.54 4.58
N GLU A 257 24.41 -3.01 5.77
CA GLU A 257 24.91 -2.54 7.07
C GLU A 257 26.44 -2.78 7.13
N GLY A 258 27.19 -2.04 6.31
CA GLY A 258 28.60 -1.80 6.48
C GLY A 258 28.74 -0.45 7.14
N ASN A 259 29.46 -0.40 8.26
CA ASN A 259 29.80 0.82 9.00
C ASN A 259 30.07 1.98 8.02
N GLU A 260 29.14 2.95 7.92
CA GLU A 260 29.20 3.96 6.87
C GLU A 260 30.49 4.77 7.04
N GLY A 261 31.45 4.58 6.14
CA GLY A 261 32.85 4.99 6.33
C GLY A 261 33.11 6.49 6.27
N PHE A 262 32.10 7.36 6.42
CA PHE A 262 32.26 8.81 6.48
C PHE A 262 31.17 9.49 7.30
N ASP A 263 31.45 10.65 7.88
CA ASP A 263 30.48 11.47 8.60
C ASP A 263 30.17 12.78 7.88
N LEU A 264 28.95 13.26 8.12
CA LEU A 264 28.44 14.52 7.59
C LEU A 264 28.12 15.47 8.74
N HIS A 265 28.64 16.69 8.67
CA HIS A 265 28.22 17.76 9.56
C HIS A 265 27.85 19.00 8.77
N PHE A 266 26.62 19.48 8.97
CA PHE A 266 26.13 20.71 8.39
C PHE A 266 26.25 21.85 9.41
N ASN A 267 26.87 22.95 8.99
CA ASN A 267 26.92 24.20 9.74
C ASN A 267 25.98 25.22 9.11
N GLY A 268 24.82 25.44 9.74
CA GLY A 268 23.81 26.38 9.25
C GLY A 268 24.23 27.85 9.30
N VAL A 269 25.20 28.21 10.14
CA VAL A 269 25.68 29.62 10.25
C VAL A 269 26.62 29.98 9.12
N SER A 270 27.53 29.06 8.75
CA SER A 270 28.46 29.27 7.63
C SER A 270 27.96 28.71 6.30
N ASN A 271 26.79 28.06 6.30
CA ASN A 271 26.17 27.41 5.15
C ASN A 271 27.12 26.43 4.43
N GLN A 272 27.81 25.61 5.23
CA GLN A 272 28.79 24.65 4.75
C GLN A 272 28.45 23.23 5.21
N LEU A 273 28.76 22.26 4.35
CA LEU A 273 28.79 20.84 4.69
C LEU A 273 30.24 20.38 4.82
N SER A 274 30.57 19.71 5.92
CA SER A 274 31.84 19.00 6.05
C SER A 274 31.62 17.49 5.89
N ILE A 275 32.45 16.86 5.06
CA ILE A 275 32.53 15.42 4.84
C ILE A 275 33.83 14.91 5.49
N LEU A 276 33.70 14.07 6.52
CA LEU A 276 34.83 13.42 7.19
C LEU A 276 34.93 11.96 6.76
N LYS A 277 35.97 11.57 6.02
CA LYS A 277 36.25 10.16 5.68
C LYS A 277 36.88 9.45 6.87
N ASN A 278 36.24 8.38 7.33
CA ASN A 278 36.75 7.48 8.37
C ASN A 278 37.34 6.23 7.73
N ASP A 279 36.50 5.42 7.08
CA ASP A 279 36.85 4.11 6.50
C ASP A 279 36.70 4.06 4.97
N CYS A 280 36.24 5.14 4.34
CA CYS A 280 36.06 5.22 2.87
C CYS A 280 37.22 5.92 2.14
N ASN A 281 38.47 5.69 2.56
CA ASN A 281 39.64 6.46 2.11
C ASN A 281 39.88 6.44 0.59
N SER A 282 39.44 5.38 -0.11
CA SER A 282 39.52 5.23 -1.57
C SER A 282 38.50 6.07 -2.36
N SER A 283 37.51 6.67 -1.67
CA SER A 283 36.56 7.57 -2.29
C SER A 283 37.23 8.91 -2.62
N ASN A 284 37.06 9.35 -3.87
CA ASN A 284 37.72 10.54 -4.41
C ASN A 284 36.72 11.58 -4.93
N LEU A 285 35.45 11.20 -5.09
CA LEU A 285 34.39 12.07 -5.58
C LEU A 285 33.23 12.11 -4.59
N TYR A 286 32.54 13.25 -4.55
CA TYR A 286 31.25 13.39 -3.89
C TYR A 286 30.19 13.93 -4.86
N GLU A 287 28.95 13.60 -4.56
CA GLU A 287 27.75 14.17 -5.17
C GLU A 287 26.75 14.54 -4.08
N ILE A 288 26.15 15.72 -4.18
CA ILE A 288 24.96 16.11 -3.42
C ILE A 288 23.78 16.00 -4.37
N ILE A 289 22.81 15.16 -4.01
CA ILE A 289 21.68 14.78 -4.86
C ILE A 289 20.39 15.16 -4.14
N SER A 290 19.49 15.86 -4.81
CA SER A 290 18.15 16.14 -4.26
C SER A 290 17.29 14.88 -4.24
N LEU A 291 16.20 14.89 -3.46
CA LEU A 291 15.28 13.74 -3.36
C LEU A 291 14.63 13.33 -4.69
N ASN A 292 14.58 14.22 -5.68
CA ASN A 292 14.12 13.91 -7.04
C ASN A 292 15.23 13.34 -7.96
N GLY A 293 16.43 13.05 -7.42
CA GLY A 293 17.55 12.45 -8.16
C GLY A 293 18.44 13.44 -8.92
N SER A 294 18.20 14.75 -8.86
CA SER A 294 19.06 15.74 -9.54
C SER A 294 20.37 15.96 -8.78
N VAL A 295 21.51 15.94 -9.49
CA VAL A 295 22.82 16.26 -8.90
C VAL A 295 22.92 17.77 -8.72
N MET A 296 22.90 18.22 -7.46
CA MET A 296 22.93 19.63 -7.06
C MET A 296 24.36 20.16 -6.93
N SER A 297 25.30 19.29 -6.57
CA SER A 297 26.73 19.61 -6.52
C SER A 297 27.56 18.35 -6.71
N ARG A 298 28.74 18.49 -7.30
CA ARG A 298 29.70 17.42 -7.52
C ARG A 298 31.12 17.97 -7.41
N GLY A 299 32.02 17.21 -6.80
CA GLY A 299 33.42 17.59 -6.72
C GLY A 299 34.31 16.46 -6.25
N SER A 300 35.59 16.79 -6.07
CA SER A 300 36.58 15.86 -5.52
C SER A 300 36.74 16.05 -4.02
N LEU A 301 37.01 14.94 -3.32
CA LEU A 301 37.32 14.95 -1.89
C LEU A 301 38.81 15.30 -1.70
N THR A 302 39.11 16.24 -0.82
CA THR A 302 40.48 16.69 -0.53
C THR A 302 40.94 16.11 0.81
N GLY A 303 41.64 14.98 0.78
CA GLY A 303 42.10 14.29 1.99
C GLY A 303 40.92 13.76 2.83
N ASN A 304 41.09 13.68 4.15
CA ASN A 304 40.07 13.07 5.03
C ASN A 304 38.92 14.03 5.38
N LEU A 305 39.11 15.34 5.25
CA LEU A 305 38.08 16.33 5.57
C LEU A 305 37.89 17.27 4.39
N THR A 306 36.68 17.30 3.84
CA THR A 306 36.31 18.17 2.70
C THR A 306 35.19 19.10 3.12
N TYR A 307 35.31 20.38 2.78
CA TYR A 307 34.27 21.38 3.00
C TYR A 307 33.60 21.77 1.68
N ILE A 308 32.27 21.87 1.70
CA ILE A 308 31.46 22.21 0.54
C ILE A 308 30.61 23.42 0.88
N ASP A 309 30.69 24.46 0.04
CA ASP A 309 29.84 25.64 0.12
C ASP A 309 28.44 25.31 -0.44
N LEU A 310 27.40 25.59 0.34
CA LEU A 310 26.00 25.33 0.01
C LEU A 310 25.23 26.61 -0.38
N ASN A 311 25.92 27.72 -0.69
CA ASN A 311 25.26 29.00 -1.03
C ASN A 311 24.27 28.86 -2.19
N ASN A 312 24.57 28.01 -3.18
CA ASN A 312 23.72 27.77 -4.34
C ASN A 312 22.73 26.58 -4.20
N ILE A 313 22.65 25.95 -3.03
CA ILE A 313 21.75 24.82 -2.77
C ILE A 313 20.65 25.26 -1.81
N SER A 314 19.38 25.08 -2.15
CA SER A 314 18.26 25.48 -1.28
C SER A 314 18.21 24.69 0.04
N ALA A 315 17.46 25.18 1.03
CA ALA A 315 17.15 24.39 2.22
C ALA A 315 16.27 23.19 1.84
N GLY A 316 16.52 22.03 2.44
CA GLY A 316 15.86 20.78 2.05
C GLY A 316 16.62 19.54 2.52
N MET A 317 16.09 18.36 2.19
CA MET A 317 16.79 17.10 2.39
C MET A 317 17.53 16.69 1.12
N TYR A 318 18.74 16.16 1.31
CA TYR A 318 19.65 15.75 0.24
C TYR A 318 20.31 14.43 0.59
N LEU A 319 20.70 13.68 -0.44
CA LEU A 319 21.57 12.52 -0.35
C LEU A 319 23.00 12.96 -0.70
N VAL A 320 23.97 12.64 0.15
CA VAL A 320 25.39 12.82 -0.16
C VAL A 320 25.98 11.47 -0.47
N ARG A 321 26.50 11.31 -1.69
CA ARG A 321 27.09 10.08 -2.19
C ARG A 321 28.59 10.26 -2.41
N LEU A 322 29.41 9.38 -1.84
CA LEU A 322 30.84 9.29 -2.10
C LEU A 322 31.10 8.15 -3.09
N ILE A 323 31.99 8.36 -4.05
CA ILE A 323 32.28 7.40 -5.13
C ILE A 323 33.79 7.12 -5.18
N ASN A 324 34.16 5.84 -5.27
CA ASN A 324 35.54 5.40 -5.45
C ASN A 324 35.89 5.13 -6.93
N GLN A 325 37.15 4.77 -7.22
CA GLN A 325 37.62 4.51 -8.58
C GLN A 325 36.99 3.25 -9.22
N ASP A 326 36.54 2.31 -8.39
CA ASP A 326 35.90 1.06 -8.80
C ASP A 326 34.36 1.19 -8.93
N LEU A 327 33.83 2.43 -8.85
CA LEU A 327 32.41 2.79 -8.90
C LEU A 327 31.56 2.28 -7.71
N ASN A 328 32.18 1.81 -6.63
CA ASN A 328 31.48 1.59 -5.37
C ASN A 328 31.10 2.94 -4.75
N SER A 329 29.94 2.98 -4.11
CA SER A 329 29.44 4.21 -3.50
C SER A 329 28.95 4.01 -2.08
N TYR A 330 29.21 5.01 -1.23
CA TYR A 330 28.65 5.14 0.12
C TYR A 330 27.74 6.36 0.15
N SER A 331 26.61 6.31 0.85
CA SER A 331 25.68 7.44 0.84
C SER A 331 25.00 7.68 2.18
N LYS A 332 24.90 8.94 2.59
CA LYS A 332 24.22 9.40 3.81
C LYS A 332 23.21 10.49 3.46
N THR A 333 22.10 10.55 4.19
CA THR A 333 21.15 11.67 4.07
C THR A 333 21.54 12.83 4.97
N VAL A 334 21.25 14.06 4.55
CA VAL A 334 21.48 15.28 5.32
C VAL A 334 20.35 16.28 5.09
N LYS A 335 19.96 16.99 6.15
CA LYS A 335 18.98 18.07 6.07
C LYS A 335 19.69 19.42 6.21
N PHE A 336 19.58 20.26 5.18
CA PHE A 336 20.06 21.64 5.23
C PHE A 336 18.95 22.55 5.74
N VAL A 337 19.24 23.27 6.82
CA VAL A 337 18.36 24.29 7.40
C VAL A 337 19.14 25.60 7.33
N LYS A 338 18.79 26.46 6.38
CA LYS A 338 19.41 27.77 6.19
C LYS A 338 18.83 28.80 7.14
#